data_AF-A0AAD2AIB3-F1
#
_entry.id   AF-A0AAD2AIB3-F1
#
_cell.length_a   1.000
_cell.length_b   1.000
_cell.length_c   1.000
_cell.angle_alpha   90.00
_cell.angle_beta   90.00
_cell.angle_gamma   90.00
#
_symmetry.space_group_name_H-M   'P 1'
#
loop_
_entity.id
_entity.type
_entity.pdbx_description
1 polymer ?
#
loop_
_entity_poly.entity_id
_entity_poly.type
_entity_poly.pdbx_seq_one_letter_code
_entity_poly.pdbx_strand_id
1 'polypeptide(L)'
;MWRLKIAEGGNNPFLYSTNDYVGRQTWEFDPDYGTSQDRAEVEKARQEFWNNRYKVKPSSDLVWRMQFLRENNFKQTIPQVKVEDGEDITYETATATLKRAVHFFAALQASDGHWPAENAGPLFFLPPLVMCLYITGHLNTVFPAEHRREILRYIYCHQNEDGGWGLHIEGHSTMFCTTLSYICMRILGEEPQGGENNACARARKWILDHGTVTAIPSWGKTWLSV
;
A
#
# COMPACT_ATOMS: atom_id res chain seq x y z
N MET A 1 11.59 -7.29 9.06
CA MET A 1 10.43 -7.07 8.18
C MET A 1 9.51 -6.01 8.79
N TRP A 2 8.50 -5.56 8.04
CA TRP A 2 7.51 -4.62 8.56
C TRP A 2 6.53 -5.29 9.53
N ARG A 3 6.20 -4.61 10.62
CA ARG A 3 5.24 -5.04 11.64
C ARG A 3 4.17 -3.97 11.83
N LEU A 4 2.91 -4.40 11.97
CA LEU A 4 1.83 -3.50 12.34
C LEU A 4 1.79 -3.29 13.87
N LYS A 5 1.72 -2.04 14.30
CA LYS A 5 1.53 -1.63 15.70
C LYS A 5 0.11 -1.10 15.90
N ILE A 6 -0.51 -1.46 17.02
CA ILE A 6 -1.90 -1.17 17.35
C ILE A 6 -1.95 -0.32 18.62
N ALA A 7 -2.73 0.76 18.60
CA ALA A 7 -2.99 1.64 19.74
C ALA A 7 -1.73 2.21 20.45
N GLU A 8 -0.57 2.23 19.79
CA GLU A 8 0.65 2.82 20.34
C GLU A 8 0.71 4.34 20.08
N GLY A 9 1.10 5.12 21.10
CA GLY A 9 1.17 6.58 21.01
C GLY A 9 1.60 7.34 22.27
N GLY A 10 1.45 6.74 23.45
CA GLY A 10 1.61 7.42 24.76
C GLY A 10 2.99 8.01 25.08
N ASN A 11 4.05 7.60 24.38
CA ASN A 11 5.42 8.06 24.67
C ASN A 11 5.88 9.25 23.79
N ASN A 12 5.00 9.79 22.94
CA ASN A 12 5.34 10.91 22.07
C ASN A 12 4.66 12.20 22.54
N PRO A 13 5.41 13.24 22.98
CA PRO A 13 4.83 14.49 23.47
C PRO A 13 4.07 15.29 22.39
N PHE A 14 4.25 14.95 21.12
CA PHE A 14 3.55 15.56 19.98
C PHE A 14 2.32 14.77 19.54
N LEU A 15 1.99 13.67 20.22
CA LEU A 15 0.82 12.85 19.93
C LEU A 15 -0.19 12.98 21.08
N TYR A 16 -1.43 13.29 20.73
CA TYR A 16 -2.55 13.41 21.67
C TYR A 16 -3.76 12.63 21.13
N SER A 17 -4.50 12.01 22.03
CA SER A 17 -5.74 11.30 21.72
C SER A 17 -6.75 11.49 22.85
N THR A 18 -8.03 11.57 22.50
CA THR A 18 -9.16 11.60 23.45
C THR A 18 -9.69 10.20 23.79
N ASN A 19 -9.20 9.16 23.12
CA ASN A 19 -9.68 7.78 23.25
C ASN A 19 -8.54 6.77 23.49
N ASP A 20 -7.43 7.22 24.07
CA ASP A 20 -6.25 6.40 24.37
C ASP A 20 -5.72 5.64 23.13
N TYR A 21 -5.73 6.31 21.97
CA TYR A 21 -5.23 5.80 20.69
C TYR A 21 -5.97 4.58 20.13
N VAL A 22 -7.14 4.21 20.67
CA VAL A 22 -7.96 3.12 20.11
C VAL A 22 -8.28 3.38 18.64
N GLY A 23 -8.05 2.37 17.79
CA GLY A 23 -8.21 2.45 16.34
C GLY A 23 -6.96 2.93 15.59
N ARG A 24 -5.89 3.30 16.30
CA ARG A 24 -4.63 3.72 15.68
C ARG A 24 -3.84 2.50 15.21
N GLN A 25 -3.34 2.60 13.98
CA GLN A 25 -2.41 1.63 13.41
C GLN A 25 -1.20 2.35 12.78
N THR A 26 -0.01 1.80 12.97
CA THR A 26 1.23 2.29 12.34
C THR A 26 2.14 1.14 11.95
N TRP A 27 2.86 1.28 10.83
CA TRP A 27 3.86 0.31 10.41
C TRP A 27 5.24 0.68 10.93
N GLU A 28 5.95 -0.28 11.50
CA GLU A 28 7.35 -0.16 11.94
C GLU A 28 8.21 -1.19 11.20
N PHE A 29 9.42 -0.80 10.82
CA PHE A 29 10.40 -1.74 10.30
C PHE A 29 11.28 -2.26 11.43
N ASP A 30 11.29 -3.58 11.63
CA ASP A 30 12.16 -4.27 12.59
C ASP A 30 12.92 -5.38 11.84
N PRO A 31 14.26 -5.31 11.69
CA PRO A 31 15.02 -6.32 10.95
C PRO A 31 14.92 -7.72 11.59
N ASP A 32 14.73 -7.80 12.90
CA ASP A 32 14.74 -9.03 13.69
C ASP A 32 13.34 -9.61 13.92
N TYR A 33 12.27 -8.86 13.60
CA TYR A 33 10.90 -9.34 13.71
C TYR A 33 10.62 -10.56 12.82
N GLY A 34 9.97 -11.57 13.41
CA GLY A 34 9.59 -12.84 12.80
C GLY A 34 10.75 -13.83 12.59
N THR A 35 10.39 -15.04 12.19
CA THR A 35 11.34 -16.07 11.78
C THR A 35 11.84 -15.84 10.35
N SER A 36 12.89 -16.55 9.94
CA SER A 36 13.35 -16.52 8.54
C SER A 36 12.29 -17.03 7.57
N GLN A 37 11.45 -17.98 8.01
CA GLN A 37 10.30 -18.43 7.23
C GLN A 37 9.26 -17.32 7.07
N ASP A 38 8.94 -16.60 8.14
CA ASP A 38 7.98 -15.50 8.10
C ASP A 38 8.41 -14.41 7.11
N ARG A 39 9.70 -14.06 7.14
CA ARG A 39 10.28 -13.08 6.21
C ARG A 39 10.22 -13.56 4.76
N ALA A 40 10.48 -14.86 4.52
CA ALA A 40 10.38 -15.45 3.19
C ALA A 40 8.93 -15.46 2.67
N GLU A 41 7.94 -15.71 3.53
CA GLU A 41 6.52 -15.66 3.18
C GLU A 41 6.08 -14.24 2.78
N VAL A 42 6.57 -13.20 3.47
CA VAL A 42 6.32 -11.80 3.10
C VAL A 42 6.93 -11.47 1.73
N GLU A 43 8.15 -11.92 1.47
CA GLU A 43 8.80 -11.66 0.18
C GLU A 43 8.11 -12.41 -0.97
N LYS A 44 7.64 -13.64 -0.71
CA LYS A 44 6.80 -14.38 -1.65
C LYS A 44 5.51 -13.62 -1.96
N ALA A 45 4.81 -13.10 -0.94
CA ALA A 45 3.59 -12.31 -1.14
C ALA A 45 3.84 -11.04 -1.97
N ARG A 46 4.99 -10.38 -1.78
CA ARG A 46 5.41 -9.22 -2.60
C ARG A 46 5.64 -9.61 -4.06
N GLN A 47 6.33 -10.71 -4.31
CA GLN A 47 6.57 -11.20 -5.66
C GLN A 47 5.27 -11.61 -6.37
N GLU A 48 4.37 -12.27 -5.64
CA GLU A 48 3.04 -12.64 -6.16
C GLU A 48 2.22 -11.40 -6.50
N PHE A 49 2.21 -10.38 -5.64
CA PHE A 49 1.55 -9.11 -5.93
C PHE A 49 2.16 -8.45 -7.16
N TRP A 50 3.49 -8.36 -7.23
CA TRP A 50 4.20 -7.81 -8.38
C TRP A 50 3.79 -8.49 -9.69
N ASN A 51 3.76 -9.82 -9.71
CA ASN A 51 3.40 -10.59 -10.91
C ASN A 51 1.92 -10.41 -11.32
N ASN A 52 1.04 -10.03 -10.39
CA ASN A 52 -0.39 -9.91 -10.62
C ASN A 52 -0.92 -8.45 -10.55
N ARG A 53 -0.04 -7.46 -10.39
CA ARG A 53 -0.39 -6.04 -10.18
C ARG A 53 -1.23 -5.39 -11.29
N TYR A 54 -1.31 -6.00 -12.47
CA TYR A 54 -2.18 -5.53 -13.56
C TYR A 54 -3.57 -6.17 -13.53
N LYS A 55 -3.74 -7.28 -12.80
CA LYS A 55 -5.01 -8.00 -12.64
C LYS A 55 -5.72 -7.62 -11.34
N VAL A 56 -4.96 -7.40 -10.28
CA VAL A 56 -5.48 -7.00 -8.96
C VAL A 56 -4.67 -5.80 -8.48
N LYS A 57 -5.34 -4.66 -8.33
CA LYS A 57 -4.71 -3.39 -7.95
C LYS A 57 -4.52 -3.25 -6.43
N PRO A 58 -5.50 -3.58 -5.57
CA PRO A 58 -5.33 -3.46 -4.12
C PRO A 58 -4.44 -4.56 -3.54
N SER A 59 -3.66 -4.22 -2.50
CA SER A 59 -2.78 -5.16 -1.79
C SER A 59 -3.53 -6.29 -1.05
N SER A 60 -4.85 -6.12 -0.91
CA SER A 60 -5.74 -6.98 -0.12
C SER A 60 -5.28 -7.11 1.33
N ASP A 61 -4.56 -6.12 1.88
CA ASP A 61 -4.17 -6.12 3.29
C ASP A 61 -3.37 -7.38 3.71
N LEU A 62 -2.75 -8.06 2.73
CA LEU A 62 -2.32 -9.45 2.88
C LEU A 62 -1.23 -9.60 3.95
N VAL A 63 -0.26 -8.68 3.99
CA VAL A 63 0.89 -8.79 4.89
C VAL A 63 0.48 -8.75 6.36
N TRP A 64 -0.37 -7.80 6.78
CA TRP A 64 -0.79 -7.75 8.19
C TRP A 64 -1.78 -8.86 8.50
N ARG A 65 -2.65 -9.26 7.55
CA ARG A 65 -3.53 -10.42 7.75
C ARG A 65 -2.73 -11.69 8.04
N MET A 66 -1.64 -11.93 7.30
CA MET A 66 -0.73 -13.06 7.57
C MET A 66 -0.12 -12.99 8.97
N GLN A 67 0.27 -11.80 9.44
CA GLN A 67 0.81 -11.59 10.79
C GLN A 67 -0.23 -11.92 11.87
N PHE A 68 -1.43 -11.33 11.77
CA PHE A 68 -2.49 -11.50 12.77
C PHE A 68 -2.98 -12.95 12.85
N LEU A 69 -3.20 -13.61 11.72
CA LEU A 69 -3.63 -15.01 11.71
C LEU A 69 -2.57 -15.91 12.36
N ARG A 70 -1.28 -15.61 12.17
CA ARG A 70 -0.19 -16.35 12.81
C ARG A 70 -0.14 -16.10 14.31
N GLU A 71 -0.19 -14.84 14.74
CA GLU A 71 -0.19 -14.45 16.16
C GLU A 71 -1.39 -15.06 16.92
N ASN A 72 -2.54 -15.14 16.26
CA ASN A 72 -3.75 -15.78 16.80
C ASN A 72 -3.77 -17.31 16.65
N ASN A 73 -2.69 -17.93 16.15
CA ASN A 73 -2.62 -19.37 15.84
C ASN A 73 -3.83 -19.88 15.05
N PHE A 74 -4.36 -19.03 14.17
CA PHE A 74 -5.62 -19.27 13.49
C PHE A 74 -5.49 -20.41 12.48
N LYS A 75 -6.47 -21.30 12.49
CA LYS A 75 -6.66 -22.33 11.47
C LYS A 75 -8.11 -22.29 11.03
N GLN A 76 -8.34 -22.16 9.72
CA GLN A 76 -9.69 -22.22 9.18
C GLN A 76 -10.19 -23.67 9.26
N THR A 77 -11.05 -23.95 10.24
CA THR A 77 -11.62 -25.29 10.48
C THR A 77 -12.92 -25.52 9.73
N ILE A 78 -13.56 -24.45 9.23
CA ILE A 78 -14.82 -24.53 8.50
C ILE A 78 -14.51 -24.73 7.00
N PRO A 79 -14.93 -25.85 6.39
CA PRO A 79 -14.69 -26.13 4.97
C PRO A 79 -15.27 -25.04 4.07
N GLN A 80 -14.57 -24.77 2.96
CA GLN A 80 -15.13 -23.92 1.91
C GLN A 80 -16.21 -24.67 1.16
N VAL A 81 -17.40 -24.08 1.07
CA VAL A 81 -18.45 -24.53 0.15
C VAL A 81 -18.20 -23.87 -1.21
N LYS A 82 -18.24 -24.66 -2.28
CA LYS A 82 -18.23 -24.16 -3.66
C LYS A 82 -19.61 -24.43 -4.25
N VAL A 83 -20.15 -23.45 -4.94
CA VAL A 83 -21.42 -23.52 -5.66
C VAL A 83 -21.06 -23.26 -7.12
N GLU A 84 -21.37 -24.21 -8.00
CA GLU A 84 -21.11 -24.10 -9.43
C GLU A 84 -22.19 -23.25 -10.11
N ASP A 85 -21.90 -22.80 -11.34
CA ASP A 85 -22.86 -22.00 -12.10
C ASP A 85 -24.13 -22.81 -12.41
N GLY A 86 -25.29 -22.25 -12.09
CA GLY A 86 -26.60 -22.91 -12.22
C GLY A 86 -27.04 -23.76 -11.03
N GLU A 87 -26.25 -23.88 -9.95
CA GLU A 87 -26.68 -24.53 -8.70
C GLU A 87 -27.43 -23.57 -7.77
N ASP A 88 -28.47 -24.07 -7.09
CA ASP A 88 -29.23 -23.30 -6.11
C ASP A 88 -28.43 -23.08 -4.81
N ILE A 89 -28.43 -21.83 -4.31
CA ILE A 89 -27.83 -21.49 -3.02
C ILE A 89 -28.81 -21.88 -1.91
N THR A 90 -28.50 -22.97 -1.20
CA THR A 90 -29.29 -23.41 -0.03
C THR A 90 -29.00 -22.56 1.21
N TYR A 91 -29.93 -22.60 2.17
CA TYR A 91 -29.77 -21.93 3.46
C TYR A 91 -28.56 -22.48 4.24
N GLU A 92 -28.30 -23.78 4.14
CA GLU A 92 -27.15 -24.46 4.75
C GLU A 92 -25.84 -23.95 4.15
N THR A 93 -25.78 -23.82 2.82
CA THR A 93 -24.62 -23.28 2.09
C THR A 93 -24.32 -21.84 2.47
N ALA A 94 -25.34 -20.98 2.52
CA ALA A 94 -25.21 -19.60 2.95
C ALA A 94 -24.74 -19.52 4.42
N THR A 95 -25.34 -20.33 5.30
CA THR A 95 -25.00 -20.37 6.72
C THR A 95 -23.57 -20.83 6.96
N ALA A 96 -23.13 -21.88 6.27
CA ALA A 96 -21.76 -22.39 6.37
C ALA A 96 -20.74 -21.35 5.88
N THR A 97 -21.02 -20.69 4.76
CA THR A 97 -20.19 -19.62 4.20
C THR A 97 -20.08 -18.42 5.16
N LEU A 98 -21.20 -17.97 5.72
CA LEU A 98 -21.22 -16.87 6.69
C LEU A 98 -20.41 -17.22 7.95
N LYS A 99 -20.63 -18.40 8.54
CA LYS A 99 -19.87 -18.87 9.71
C LYS A 99 -18.36 -18.90 9.42
N ARG A 100 -17.98 -19.39 8.25
CA ARG A 100 -16.58 -19.41 7.79
C ARG A 100 -15.98 -18.01 7.69
N ALA A 101 -16.72 -17.07 7.11
CA ALA A 101 -16.30 -15.67 6.97
C ALA A 101 -16.17 -14.98 8.33
N VAL A 102 -17.18 -15.08 9.21
CA VAL A 102 -17.15 -14.50 10.55
C VAL A 102 -16.02 -15.08 11.39
N HIS A 103 -15.78 -16.40 11.32
CA HIS A 103 -14.68 -17.05 12.03
C HIS A 103 -13.32 -16.49 11.59
N PHE A 104 -13.14 -16.25 10.28
CA PHE A 104 -11.94 -15.62 9.74
C PHE A 104 -11.80 -14.15 10.15
N PHE A 105 -12.84 -13.34 9.98
CA PHE A 105 -12.79 -11.91 10.31
C PHE A 105 -12.60 -11.67 11.81
N ALA A 106 -13.18 -12.50 12.68
CA ALA A 106 -12.96 -12.41 14.12
C ALA A 106 -11.48 -12.61 14.48
N ALA A 107 -10.77 -13.50 13.77
CA ALA A 107 -9.34 -13.72 13.97
C ALA A 107 -8.44 -12.59 13.44
N LEU A 108 -9.02 -11.59 12.76
CA LEU A 108 -8.32 -10.40 12.27
C LEU A 108 -8.59 -9.15 13.12
N GLN A 109 -9.39 -9.26 14.18
CA GLN A 109 -9.63 -8.14 15.10
C GLN A 109 -8.34 -7.81 15.86
N ALA A 110 -7.98 -6.53 15.89
CA ALA A 110 -6.84 -6.04 16.66
C ALA A 110 -7.11 -6.07 18.16
N SER A 111 -6.05 -5.99 18.97
CA SER A 111 -6.12 -6.12 20.44
C SER A 111 -6.95 -5.04 21.13
N ASP A 112 -7.15 -3.88 20.49
CA ASP A 112 -8.01 -2.78 20.95
C ASP A 112 -9.44 -2.85 20.38
N GLY A 113 -9.76 -3.90 19.62
CA GLY A 113 -11.09 -4.18 19.10
C GLY A 113 -11.39 -3.66 17.70
N HIS A 114 -10.49 -2.91 17.04
CA HIS A 114 -10.71 -2.45 15.67
C HIS A 114 -10.26 -3.48 14.62
N TRP A 115 -10.59 -3.23 13.34
CA TRP A 115 -10.04 -3.98 12.22
C TRP A 115 -9.07 -3.08 11.44
N PRO A 116 -7.77 -3.38 11.46
CA PRO A 116 -6.80 -2.74 10.59
C PRO A 116 -7.24 -2.81 9.14
N ALA A 117 -7.04 -1.71 8.40
CA ALA A 117 -7.36 -1.65 6.99
C ALA A 117 -6.49 -0.63 6.27
N GLU A 118 -6.02 -0.97 5.07
CA GLU A 118 -5.43 -0.02 4.15
C GLU A 118 -6.53 0.93 3.62
N ASN A 119 -6.33 2.25 3.78
CA ASN A 119 -7.14 3.27 3.12
C ASN A 119 -6.36 3.89 1.96
N ALA A 120 -6.13 3.09 0.92
CA ALA A 120 -5.38 3.49 -0.27
C ALA A 120 -6.30 3.78 -1.47
N GLY A 121 -5.68 4.09 -2.61
CA GLY A 121 -6.38 4.32 -3.87
C GLY A 121 -5.84 5.56 -4.58
N PRO A 122 -5.95 6.76 -3.99
CA PRO A 122 -5.45 7.99 -4.61
C PRO A 122 -3.93 8.02 -4.76
N LEU A 123 -3.45 8.29 -5.98
CA LEU A 123 -2.01 8.32 -6.31
C LEU A 123 -1.39 9.72 -6.22
N PHE A 124 -2.00 10.62 -5.45
CA PHE A 124 -1.58 12.02 -5.29
C PHE A 124 -1.47 12.48 -3.84
N PHE A 125 -1.47 11.57 -2.86
CA PHE A 125 -1.19 11.91 -1.45
C PHE A 125 0.29 11.73 -1.10
N LEU A 126 0.87 10.58 -1.45
CA LEU A 126 2.23 10.24 -1.08
C LEU A 126 3.29 11.07 -1.82
N PRO A 127 3.22 11.29 -3.15
CA PRO A 127 4.23 12.10 -3.83
C PRO A 127 4.32 13.53 -3.27
N PRO A 128 3.22 14.27 -3.05
CA PRO A 128 3.31 15.58 -2.42
C PRO A 128 3.86 15.57 -1.00
N LEU A 129 3.55 14.55 -0.18
CA LEU A 129 4.15 14.41 1.14
C LEU A 129 5.68 14.28 1.07
N VAL A 130 6.19 13.48 0.12
CA VAL A 130 7.63 13.38 -0.15
C VAL A 130 8.23 14.72 -0.57
N MET A 131 7.55 15.47 -1.44
CA MET A 131 7.98 16.82 -1.84
C MET A 131 8.04 17.78 -0.65
N CYS A 132 6.99 17.84 0.18
CA CYS A 132 6.97 18.66 1.40
C CYS A 132 8.13 18.33 2.34
N LEU A 133 8.36 17.04 2.61
CA LEU A 133 9.42 16.61 3.52
C LEU A 133 10.81 16.87 2.93
N TYR A 134 10.96 16.81 1.61
CA TYR A 134 12.18 17.21 0.93
C TYR A 134 12.42 18.72 1.08
N ILE A 135 11.44 19.56 0.75
CA ILE A 135 11.52 21.02 0.83
C ILE A 135 11.83 21.48 2.27
N THR A 136 11.20 20.86 3.27
CA THR A 136 11.40 21.23 4.68
C THR A 136 12.66 20.62 5.30
N GLY A 137 13.41 19.77 4.58
CA GLY A 137 14.63 19.13 5.08
C GLY A 137 14.40 17.96 6.04
N HIS A 138 13.17 17.46 6.18
CA HIS A 138 12.81 16.38 7.11
C HIS A 138 12.72 14.99 6.45
N LEU A 139 12.96 14.88 5.14
CA LEU A 139 12.77 13.65 4.37
C LEU A 139 13.46 12.43 5.01
N ASN A 140 14.73 12.54 5.37
CA ASN A 140 15.48 11.40 5.92
C ASN A 140 15.11 11.08 7.37
N THR A 141 14.59 12.06 8.11
CA THR A 141 14.13 11.87 9.50
C THR A 141 12.79 11.16 9.54
N VAL A 142 11.86 11.54 8.65
CA VAL A 142 10.51 10.97 8.58
C VAL A 142 10.47 9.69 7.75
N PHE A 143 11.24 9.63 6.65
CA PHE A 143 11.37 8.45 5.79
C PHE A 143 12.80 7.91 5.77
N PRO A 144 13.16 7.07 6.77
CA PRO A 144 14.36 6.24 6.72
C PRO A 144 14.44 5.38 5.44
N ALA A 145 15.60 4.77 5.19
CA ALA A 145 15.86 3.98 3.99
C ALA A 145 14.75 2.95 3.67
N GLU A 146 14.23 2.29 4.71
CA GLU A 146 13.18 1.28 4.57
C GLU A 146 11.85 1.87 4.11
N HIS A 147 11.44 3.02 4.64
CA HIS A 147 10.25 3.72 4.19
C HIS A 147 10.39 4.13 2.72
N ARG A 148 11.53 4.70 2.34
CA ARG A 148 11.79 5.10 0.95
C ARG A 148 11.73 3.91 -0.01
N ARG A 149 12.24 2.76 0.40
CA ARG A 149 12.16 1.50 -0.35
C ARG A 149 10.70 1.07 -0.56
N GLU A 150 9.84 1.14 0.45
CA GLU A 150 8.42 0.81 0.30
C GLU A 150 7.65 1.85 -0.53
N ILE A 151 7.98 3.14 -0.40
CA ILE A 151 7.39 4.21 -1.22
C ILE A 151 7.68 3.95 -2.70
N LEU A 152 8.94 3.68 -3.04
CA LEU A 152 9.34 3.33 -4.40
C LEU A 152 8.64 2.05 -4.88
N ARG A 153 8.61 0.99 -4.05
CA ARG A 153 7.88 -0.25 -4.38
C ARG A 153 6.40 0.02 -4.68
N TYR A 154 5.72 0.82 -3.86
CA TYR A 154 4.32 1.19 -4.10
C TYR A 154 4.15 1.93 -5.43
N ILE A 155 5.03 2.89 -5.74
CA ILE A 155 5.02 3.59 -7.03
C ILE A 155 5.21 2.62 -8.20
N TYR A 156 6.16 1.70 -8.11
CA TYR A 156 6.42 0.71 -9.17
C TYR A 156 5.26 -0.25 -9.38
N CYS A 157 4.64 -0.72 -8.30
CA CYS A 157 3.50 -1.61 -8.37
C CYS A 157 2.31 -1.00 -9.12
N HIS A 158 2.17 0.33 -9.07
CA HIS A 158 1.02 1.04 -9.64
C HIS A 158 1.33 1.80 -10.93
N GLN A 159 2.53 1.64 -11.51
CA GLN A 159 2.81 2.17 -12.84
C GLN A 159 2.06 1.36 -13.89
N ASN A 160 1.23 2.03 -14.69
CA ASN A 160 0.52 1.43 -15.81
C ASN A 160 1.50 0.96 -16.90
N GLU A 161 1.02 0.07 -17.78
CA GLU A 161 1.83 -0.50 -18.87
C GLU A 161 2.35 0.56 -19.85
N ASP A 162 1.62 1.66 -20.01
CA ASP A 162 2.01 2.81 -20.83
C ASP A 162 3.13 3.66 -20.20
N GLY A 163 3.51 3.39 -18.94
CA GLY A 163 4.53 4.11 -18.20
C GLY A 163 4.00 5.26 -17.34
N GLY A 164 2.70 5.53 -17.33
CA GLY A 164 2.09 6.57 -16.49
C GLY A 164 1.43 6.05 -15.22
N TRP A 165 0.77 6.97 -14.50
CA TRP A 165 -0.03 6.70 -13.29
C TRP A 165 -1.37 7.41 -13.36
N GLY A 166 -2.43 6.72 -12.95
CA GLY A 166 -3.77 7.29 -12.88
C GLY A 166 -4.02 8.15 -11.66
N LEU A 167 -5.20 8.77 -11.60
CA LEU A 167 -5.64 9.55 -10.44
C LEU A 167 -5.79 8.65 -9.18
N HIS A 168 -6.10 7.38 -9.40
CA HIS A 168 -6.12 6.31 -8.42
C HIS A 168 -5.52 5.02 -9.01
N ILE A 169 -5.29 4.00 -8.18
CA ILE A 169 -4.64 2.73 -8.55
C ILE A 169 -5.28 1.96 -9.72
N GLU A 170 -6.56 2.21 -10.01
CA GLU A 170 -7.30 1.59 -11.12
C GLU A 170 -7.47 2.53 -12.33
N GLY A 171 -7.00 3.77 -12.24
CA GLY A 171 -7.22 4.79 -13.25
C GLY A 171 -6.22 4.72 -14.41
N HIS A 172 -6.68 5.19 -15.58
CA HIS A 172 -5.79 5.47 -16.71
C HIS A 172 -4.80 6.59 -16.38
N SER A 173 -3.64 6.54 -17.02
CA SER A 173 -2.55 7.47 -16.80
C SER A 173 -2.95 8.92 -17.02
N THR A 174 -2.52 9.80 -16.10
CA THR A 174 -2.81 11.24 -16.14
C THR A 174 -1.52 12.04 -16.06
N MET A 175 -1.52 13.25 -16.64
CA MET A 175 -0.38 14.17 -16.53
C MET A 175 -0.08 14.53 -15.07
N PHE A 176 -1.12 14.62 -14.24
CA PHE A 176 -0.99 14.93 -12.82
C PHE A 176 -0.19 13.88 -12.07
N CYS A 177 -0.74 12.66 -11.95
CA CYS A 177 -0.10 11.62 -11.15
C CYS A 177 1.18 11.08 -11.79
N THR A 178 1.31 11.07 -13.12
CA THR A 178 2.56 10.65 -13.77
C THR A 178 3.70 11.62 -13.46
N THR A 179 3.46 12.92 -13.51
CA THR A 179 4.46 13.93 -13.15
C THR A 179 4.83 13.83 -11.68
N LEU A 180 3.84 13.73 -10.79
CA LEU A 180 4.09 13.65 -9.35
C LEU A 180 4.88 12.37 -8.98
N SER A 181 4.52 11.21 -9.54
CA SER A 181 5.26 9.96 -9.34
C SER A 181 6.69 10.05 -9.88
N TYR A 182 6.90 10.65 -11.06
CA TYR A 182 8.24 10.88 -11.59
C TYR A 182 9.10 11.72 -10.65
N ILE A 183 8.60 12.87 -10.18
CA ILE A 183 9.33 13.74 -9.26
C ILE A 183 9.60 13.04 -7.94
N CYS A 184 8.64 12.29 -7.40
CA CYS A 184 8.82 11.53 -6.17
C CYS A 184 9.96 10.51 -6.31
N MET A 185 10.01 9.74 -7.40
CA MET A 185 11.13 8.82 -7.65
C MET A 185 12.47 9.57 -7.74
N ARG A 186 12.51 10.73 -8.42
CA ARG A 186 13.72 11.55 -8.54
C ARG A 186 14.20 12.07 -7.18
N ILE A 187 13.30 12.56 -6.32
CA ILE A 187 13.62 13.03 -4.96
C ILE A 187 14.15 11.88 -4.10
N LEU A 188 13.60 10.67 -4.26
CA LEU A 188 14.02 9.48 -3.52
C LEU A 188 15.32 8.84 -4.04
N GLY A 189 15.92 9.40 -5.10
CA GLY A 189 17.25 9.05 -5.58
C GLY A 189 17.28 8.18 -6.85
N GLU A 190 16.14 7.89 -7.47
CA GLU A 190 16.13 7.13 -8.73
C GLU A 190 16.58 7.97 -9.90
N GLU A 191 17.59 7.54 -10.64
CA GLU A 191 18.12 8.26 -11.81
C GLU A 191 17.09 8.47 -12.93
N PRO A 192 17.30 9.40 -13.88
CA PRO A 192 16.38 9.61 -15.00
C PRO A 192 16.14 8.33 -15.84
N GLN A 193 17.10 7.41 -15.86
CA GLN A 193 16.98 6.09 -16.50
C GLN A 193 16.78 4.95 -15.48
N GLY A 194 16.57 5.28 -14.22
CA GLY A 194 16.45 4.34 -13.10
C GLY A 194 15.01 3.91 -12.82
N GLY A 195 14.83 3.34 -11.64
CA GLY A 195 13.62 2.67 -11.18
C GLY A 195 13.49 1.25 -11.71
N GLU A 196 12.71 0.45 -10.99
CA GLU A 196 12.36 -0.92 -11.37
C GLU A 196 11.75 -0.93 -12.79
N ASN A 197 12.28 -1.77 -13.69
CA ASN A 197 11.89 -1.80 -15.10
C ASN A 197 11.95 -0.44 -15.83
N ASN A 198 12.94 0.40 -15.51
CA ASN A 198 13.13 1.74 -16.07
C ASN A 198 11.93 2.68 -15.81
N ALA A 199 11.27 2.54 -14.66
CA ALA A 199 10.05 3.27 -14.33
C ALA A 199 10.18 4.78 -14.57
N CYS A 200 11.31 5.41 -14.21
CA CYS A 200 11.56 6.83 -14.43
C CYS A 200 11.64 7.19 -15.92
N ALA A 201 12.30 6.37 -16.72
CA ALA A 201 12.44 6.61 -18.16
C ALA A 201 11.08 6.54 -18.86
N ARG A 202 10.27 5.53 -18.54
CA ARG A 202 8.92 5.36 -19.10
C ARG A 202 7.99 6.49 -18.69
N ALA A 203 8.05 6.92 -17.43
CA ALA A 203 7.31 8.06 -16.93
C ALA A 203 7.65 9.34 -17.72
N ARG A 204 8.95 9.63 -17.89
CA ARG A 204 9.41 10.81 -18.63
C ARG A 204 8.96 10.74 -20.08
N LYS A 205 9.07 9.58 -20.73
CA LYS A 205 8.58 9.38 -22.10
C LYS A 205 7.08 9.66 -22.18
N TRP A 206 6.28 9.08 -21.29
CA TRP A 206 4.84 9.30 -21.25
C TRP A 206 4.51 10.79 -21.10
N ILE A 207 5.17 11.51 -20.19
CA ILE A 207 4.98 12.96 -20.00
C ILE A 207 5.28 13.73 -21.30
N LEU A 208 6.41 13.45 -21.96
CA LEU A 208 6.80 14.15 -23.18
C LEU A 208 5.85 13.89 -24.34
N ASP A 209 5.38 12.65 -24.49
CA ASP A 209 4.48 12.24 -25.57
C ASP A 209 3.05 12.83 -25.40
N HIS A 210 2.65 13.22 -24.18
CA HIS A 210 1.29 13.66 -23.85
C HIS A 210 1.18 15.19 -23.59
N GLY A 211 1.97 15.99 -24.30
CA GLY A 211 1.88 17.46 -24.21
C GLY A 211 2.72 18.08 -23.10
N THR A 212 3.66 17.31 -22.53
CA THR A 212 4.59 17.74 -21.49
C THR A 212 3.92 18.16 -20.17
N VAL A 213 4.74 18.53 -19.19
CA VAL A 213 4.26 18.97 -17.87
C VAL A 213 3.37 20.23 -17.93
N THR A 214 3.39 21.00 -19.02
CA THR A 214 2.55 22.22 -19.15
C THR A 214 1.04 21.91 -19.17
N ALA A 215 0.66 20.69 -19.55
CA ALA A 215 -0.72 20.19 -19.53
C ALA A 215 -1.21 19.77 -18.13
N ILE A 216 -0.38 19.89 -17.09
CA ILE A 216 -0.74 19.47 -15.74
C ILE A 216 -1.89 20.33 -15.16
N PRO A 217 -2.85 19.75 -14.41
CA PRO A 217 -3.92 20.48 -13.74
C PRO A 217 -3.42 21.49 -12.70
N SER A 218 -4.28 22.40 -12.26
CA SER A 218 -3.95 23.51 -11.34
C SER A 218 -3.25 23.04 -10.06
N TRP A 219 -3.72 21.97 -9.42
CA TRP A 219 -3.09 21.42 -8.22
C TRP A 219 -1.65 20.96 -8.47
N GLY A 220 -1.39 20.38 -9.65
CA GLY A 220 -0.03 20.04 -10.06
C GLY A 220 0.83 21.27 -10.29
N LYS A 221 0.28 22.32 -10.92
CA LYS A 221 1.00 23.60 -11.09
C LYS A 221 1.41 24.19 -9.74
N THR A 222 0.53 24.13 -8.74
CA THR A 222 0.86 24.55 -7.38
C THR A 222 2.05 23.77 -6.85
N TRP A 223 2.03 22.44 -6.88
CA TRP A 223 3.16 21.62 -6.40
C TRP A 223 4.47 21.85 -7.15
N LEU A 224 4.42 22.15 -8.45
CA LEU A 224 5.62 22.44 -9.24
C LEU A 224 6.17 23.86 -9.02
N SER A 225 5.40 24.74 -8.38
CA SER A 225 5.79 26.13 -8.11
C SER A 225 6.38 26.34 -6.71
N VAL A 226 6.16 25.38 -5.80
CA VAL A 226 6.73 25.36 -4.45
C VAL A 226 8.15 24.82 -4.50
#